data_AF-A0A0C5CB62-F1
#
_entry.id   AF-A0A0C5CB62-F1
#
_cell.length_a   1.000
_cell.length_b   1.000
_cell.length_c   1.000
_cell.angle_alpha   90.00
_cell.angle_beta   90.00
_cell.angle_gamma   90.00
#
_symmetry.space_group_name_H-M   'P 1'
#
loop_
_entity.id
_entity.type
_entity.pdbx_description
1 polymer ?
#
loop_
_entity_poly.entity_id
_entity_poly.type
_entity_poly.pdbx_seq_one_letter_code
_entity_poly.pdbx_strand_id
1 'polypeptide(L)' 'MKKSGTLNKSRSILIFEQYVQSPKTREQYLYHLTKFAEHYHLKSIDSILFFDINDLKEKIEDYVYYSRMRVKV' A
#
# COMPACT_ATOMS: atom_id res chain seq x y z
N MET A 1 35.64 -12.76 4.88
CA MET A 1 34.20 -13.02 4.64
C MET A 1 33.43 -11.75 4.97
N LYS A 2 32.80 -11.11 3.97
CA LYS A 2 31.95 -9.93 4.18
C LYS A 2 30.67 -10.39 4.89
N LYS A 3 30.45 -9.96 6.14
CA LYS A 3 29.15 -10.16 6.81
C LYS A 3 28.10 -9.41 5.99
N SER A 4 27.16 -10.13 5.40
CA SER A 4 26.02 -9.51 4.70
C SER A 4 25.31 -8.61 5.70
N GLY A 5 25.31 -7.30 5.43
CA GLY A 5 24.59 -6.33 6.26
C GLY A 5 23.12 -6.71 6.27
N THR A 6 22.63 -7.21 7.39
CA THR A 6 21.20 -7.33 7.67
C THR A 6 20.64 -5.91 7.63
N LEU A 7 19.98 -5.54 6.53
CA LEU A 7 19.11 -4.37 6.52
C LEU A 7 18.09 -4.59 7.66
N ASN A 8 18.13 -3.72 8.67
CA ASN A 8 17.12 -3.69 9.72
C ASN A 8 15.79 -3.30 9.07
N LYS A 9 15.06 -4.29 8.54
CA LYS A 9 13.72 -4.10 8.01
C LYS A 9 12.85 -3.50 9.11
N SER A 10 12.03 -2.53 8.75
CA SER A 10 11.04 -2.01 9.69
C SER A 10 10.09 -3.13 10.11
N ARG A 11 9.56 -3.05 11.33
CA ARG A 11 8.57 -4.01 11.83
C ARG A 11 7.35 -4.12 10.90
N SER A 12 6.95 -3.01 10.24
CA SER A 12 5.87 -3.00 9.27
C SER A 12 6.15 -3.85 8.03
N ILE A 13 7.38 -3.81 7.50
CA ILE A 13 7.78 -4.64 6.36
C ILE A 13 7.78 -6.12 6.76
N LEU A 14 8.29 -6.45 7.95
CA LEU A 14 8.32 -7.84 8.43
C LEU A 14 6.90 -8.41 8.58
N ILE A 15 5.97 -7.64 9.15
CA ILE A 15 4.57 -8.02 9.27
C ILE A 15 3.97 -8.23 7.88
N PHE A 16 4.15 -7.27 6.97
CA PHE A 16 3.64 -7.40 5.60
C PHE A 16 4.10 -8.70 4.93
N GLU A 17 5.41 -8.99 4.96
CA GLU A 17 5.99 -10.20 4.34
C GLU A 17 5.43 -11.51 4.93
N GLN A 18 5.13 -11.52 6.24
CA GLN A 18 4.53 -12.68 6.89
C GLN A 18 3.07 -12.89 6.48
N TYR A 19 2.26 -11.82 6.49
CA TYR A 19 0.82 -11.93 6.27
C TYR A 19 0.43 -11.98 4.80
N VAL A 20 1.21 -11.38 3.89
CA VAL A 20 0.91 -11.38 2.44
C VAL A 20 0.94 -12.80 1.84
N GLN A 21 1.43 -13.81 2.56
CA GLN A 21 1.36 -15.20 2.11
C GLN A 21 -0.06 -15.77 2.15
N SER A 22 -0.94 -15.23 3.00
CA SER A 22 -2.34 -15.64 3.10
C SER A 22 -3.15 -15.16 1.89
N PRO A 23 -3.90 -16.04 1.20
CA PRO A 23 -4.79 -15.63 0.11
C PRO A 23 -5.78 -14.55 0.55
N LYS A 24 -6.34 -14.68 1.76
CA LYS A 24 -7.32 -13.71 2.27
C LYS A 24 -6.72 -12.33 2.48
N THR A 25 -5.48 -12.28 2.95
CA THR A 25 -4.75 -11.02 3.13
C THR A 25 -4.40 -10.39 1.79
N ARG A 26 -4.01 -11.20 0.78
CA ARG A 26 -3.79 -10.70 -0.59
C ARG A 26 -5.05 -10.09 -1.18
N GLU A 27 -6.20 -10.76 -1.04
CA GLU A 27 -7.49 -10.23 -1.48
C GLU A 27 -7.80 -8.88 -0.84
N GLN A 28 -7.58 -8.74 0.47
CA GLN A 28 -7.80 -7.47 1.17
C GLN A 28 -6.87 -6.36 0.67
N TYR A 29 -5.58 -6.64 0.51
CA TYR A 29 -4.64 -5.65 -0.04
C TYR A 29 -5.02 -5.26 -1.47
N LEU A 30 -5.33 -6.23 -2.33
CA LEU A 30 -5.78 -5.96 -3.70
C LEU A 30 -7.06 -5.13 -3.71
N TYR A 31 -8.03 -5.43 -2.85
CA TYR A 31 -9.25 -4.63 -2.71
C TYR A 31 -8.93 -3.15 -2.44
N HIS A 32 -8.05 -2.86 -1.47
CA HIS A 32 -7.67 -1.49 -1.14
C HIS A 32 -6.89 -0.80 -2.27
N LEU A 33 -5.97 -1.51 -2.93
CA LEU A 33 -5.22 -1.00 -4.07
C LEU A 33 -6.15 -0.69 -5.26
N THR A 34 -7.11 -1.57 -5.55
CA THR A 34 -8.12 -1.35 -6.59
C THR A 34 -8.97 -0.13 -6.27
N LYS A 35 -9.45 0.02 -5.01
CA LYS A 35 -10.25 1.19 -4.62
C LYS A 35 -9.48 2.50 -4.68
N PHE A 36 -8.19 2.48 -4.34
CA PHE A 36 -7.30 3.61 -4.51
C PHE A 36 -7.14 3.98 -6.00
N ALA A 37 -6.87 2.97 -6.85
CA ALA A 37 -6.74 3.16 -8.29
C ALA A 37 -8.03 3.69 -8.92
N GLU A 38 -9.19 3.19 -8.51
CA GLU A 38 -10.51 3.71 -8.92
C GLU A 38 -10.69 5.18 -8.51
N HIS A 39 -10.32 5.55 -7.28
CA HIS A 39 -10.48 6.91 -6.76
C HIS A 39 -9.67 7.95 -7.55
N TYR A 40 -8.45 7.59 -7.96
CA TYR A 40 -7.58 8.46 -8.77
C TYR A 40 -7.68 8.18 -10.28
N HIS A 41 -8.65 7.38 -10.72
CA HIS A 41 -8.86 7.03 -12.14
C HIS A 41 -7.60 6.49 -12.83
N LEU A 42 -6.83 5.66 -12.12
CA LEU A 42 -5.61 5.04 -12.65
C LEU A 42 -5.96 3.95 -13.66
N LYS A 43 -5.11 3.80 -14.69
CA LYS A 43 -5.30 2.78 -15.74
C LYS A 43 -5.22 1.35 -15.19
N SER A 44 -4.40 1.15 -14.16
CA SER A 44 -4.18 -0.14 -13.50
C SER A 44 -3.59 0.07 -12.11
N ILE A 45 -3.57 -0.97 -11.29
CA ILE A 45 -2.87 -0.93 -9.99
C ILE A 45 -1.38 -0.66 -10.19
N ASP A 46 -0.77 -1.19 -11.26
CA ASP A 46 0.65 -1.01 -11.56
C ASP A 46 1.00 0.47 -11.83
N SER A 47 0.02 1.28 -12.21
CA SER A 47 0.21 2.74 -12.37
C SER A 47 0.67 3.42 -11.08
N ILE A 48 0.41 2.82 -9.91
CA ILE A 48 0.86 3.34 -8.61
C ILE A 48 2.40 3.36 -8.51
N LEU A 49 3.08 2.41 -9.17
CA LEU A 49 4.54 2.28 -9.11
C LEU A 49 5.28 3.40 -9.83
N PHE A 50 4.58 4.20 -10.64
CA PHE A 50 5.18 5.29 -11.42
C PHE A 50 5.03 6.66 -10.74
N PHE A 51 4.38 6.73 -9.58
CA PHE A 51 4.31 7.97 -8.82
C PHE A 51 5.66 8.33 -8.20
N ASP A 52 5.96 9.63 -8.15
CA ASP A 52 6.99 10.12 -7.26
C ASP A 52 6.62 9.79 -5.81
N ILE A 53 7.62 9.55 -4.97
CA ILE A 53 7.38 9.13 -3.58
C ILE A 53 6.62 10.18 -2.77
N ASN A 54 6.83 11.48 -3.05
CA ASN A 54 6.12 12.54 -2.35
C ASN A 54 4.68 12.66 -2.85
N ASP A 55 4.46 12.59 -4.16
CA ASP A 55 3.11 12.58 -4.74
C ASP A 55 2.30 11.37 -4.25
N LEU A 56 2.93 10.19 -4.17
CA LEU A 56 2.28 9.00 -3.64
C LEU A 56 1.87 9.17 -2.18
N LYS A 57 2.70 9.80 -1.34
CA LYS A 57 2.36 10.06 0.06
C LYS A 57 1.15 10.98 0.19
N GLU A 58 1.15 12.10 -0.52
CA GLU A 58 0.04 13.06 -0.51
C GLU A 58 -1.27 12.38 -0.94
N LYS A 59 -1.24 11.63 -2.05
CA LYS A 59 -2.42 10.87 -2.51
C LYS A 59 -2.89 9.81 -1.52
N ILE A 60 -1.98 9.13 -0.83
CA ILE A 60 -2.36 8.15 0.20
C ILE A 60 -3.05 8.86 1.38
N GLU A 61 -2.50 9.99 1.83
CA GLU A 61 -3.08 10.76 2.94
C GLU A 61 -4.49 11.27 2.60
N ASP A 62 -4.64 11.90 1.44
CA ASP A 62 -5.92 12.38 0.92
C ASP A 62 -6.95 11.25 0.81
N TYR A 63 -6.55 10.12 0.23
CA TYR A 63 -7.42 8.96 0.08
C TYR A 63 -7.85 8.37 1.43
N VAL A 64 -6.95 8.25 2.39
CA VAL A 64 -7.28 7.75 3.74
C VAL A 64 -8.24 8.70 4.45
N TYR A 65 -8.03 10.02 4.31
CA TYR A 65 -8.93 11.03 4.85
C TYR A 65 -10.33 10.89 4.24
N TYR A 66 -10.41 10.84 2.90
CA TYR A 66 -11.67 10.63 2.18
C TYR A 66 -12.37 9.31 2.57
N SER A 67 -11.63 8.20 2.64
CA SER A 67 -12.17 6.89 2.99
C SER A 67 -12.74 6.87 4.41
N ARG A 68 -12.15 7.61 5.35
CA ARG A 68 -12.66 7.73 6.72
C ARG A 68 -13.93 8.57 6.79
N MET A 69 -14.01 9.66 6.01
CA MET A 69 -15.21 10.51 5.96
C MET A 69 -16.42 9.82 5.32
N ARG A 70 -16.21 8.84 4.44
CA ARG A 70 -17.29 8.02 3.87
C ARG A 70 -17.88 7.01 4.86
N VAL A 71 -17.14 6.65 5.91
CA VAL A 71 -17.68 5.87 7.02
C VAL A 71 -18.31 6.83 8.02
N LYS A 72 -19.46 7.42 7.66
CA LYS A 72 -20.36 7.98 8.67
C LYS A 72 -20.97 6.78 9.42
N VAL A 73 -20.68 6.72 10.72
CA VAL A 73 -21.35 5.82 11.68
C VAL A 73 -22.84 6.10 11.70
#